data_AF-A0A1J1LTX4-F1
#
_entry.id   AF-A0A1J1LTX4-F1
#
_cell.length_a   1.000
_cell.length_b   1.000
_cell.length_c   1.000
_cell.angle_alpha   90.00
_cell.angle_beta   90.00
_cell.angle_gamma   90.00
#
_symmetry.space_group_name_H-M   'P 1'
#
loop_
_entity.id
_entity.type
_entity.pdbx_description
1 polymer ?
#
loop_
_entity_poly.entity_id
_entity_poly.type
_entity_poly.pdbx_seq_one_letter_code
_entity_poly.pdbx_strand_id
1 'polypeptide(L)' 'MSTIRNIEGNPGDTWDDLSWTDMNDVEQGLWVTLGWNEASWEEDSDAPNSNEKYWKELTQAERDAATKLGYNQTYWDED' A
#
# COMPACT_ATOMS: atom_id res chain seq x y z
N MET A 1 -2.07 20.71 -3.39
CA MET A 1 -0.93 19.77 -3.40
C MET A 1 -1.44 18.53 -2.71
N SER A 2 -1.71 17.47 -3.45
CA SER A 2 -2.19 16.20 -2.86
C SER A 2 -0.96 15.48 -2.33
N THR A 3 -0.76 15.53 -1.02
CA THR A 3 0.33 14.84 -0.33
C THR A 3 -0.26 13.63 0.38
N ILE A 4 0.51 12.57 0.47
CA ILE A 4 0.15 11.36 1.24
C ILE A 4 -0.12 11.77 2.69
N ARG A 5 -1.09 11.11 3.33
CA ARG A 5 -1.37 11.30 4.76
C ARG A 5 -0.13 11.08 5.61
N ASN A 6 -0.06 11.77 6.75
CA ASN A 6 1.02 11.56 7.72
C ASN A 6 0.78 10.21 8.41
N ILE A 7 1.74 9.28 8.28
CA ILE A 7 1.67 7.96 8.89
C ILE A 7 2.63 7.94 10.07
N GLU A 8 2.07 7.82 11.26
CA GLU A 8 2.83 7.73 12.51
C GLU A 8 2.68 6.31 13.07
N GLY A 9 3.76 5.52 13.04
CA GLY A 9 3.73 4.14 13.55
C GLY A 9 3.72 3.09 12.43
N ASN A 10 2.98 2.00 12.63
CA ASN A 10 2.82 0.98 11.60
C ASN A 10 1.92 1.52 10.48
N PRO A 11 2.41 1.62 9.23
CA PRO A 11 1.56 1.94 8.09
C PRO A 11 0.38 0.99 7.95
N GLY A 12 0.53 -0.32 8.22
CA GLY A 12 -0.56 -1.32 8.15
C GLY A 12 -1.81 -0.86 8.90
N ASP A 13 -1.66 -0.53 10.19
CA ASP A 13 -2.77 -0.03 11.03
C ASP A 13 -3.49 1.19 10.42
N THR A 14 -2.77 2.09 9.74
CA THR A 14 -3.38 3.27 9.12
C THR A 14 -4.14 2.92 7.86
N TRP A 15 -3.62 1.97 7.08
CA TRP A 15 -4.18 1.58 5.80
C TRP A 15 -5.37 0.63 5.95
N ASP A 16 -5.29 -0.31 6.89
CA ASP A 16 -6.35 -1.28 7.18
C ASP A 16 -7.64 -0.63 7.70
N ASP A 17 -7.52 0.54 8.35
CA ASP A 17 -8.66 1.33 8.85
C ASP A 17 -9.37 2.14 7.74
N LEU A 18 -8.88 2.13 6.50
CA LEU A 18 -9.36 2.99 5.41
C LEU A 18 -10.03 2.21 4.30
N SER A 19 -11.11 2.75 3.75
CA SER A 19 -11.65 2.29 2.47
C SER A 19 -10.86 2.86 1.29
N TRP A 20 -11.00 2.24 0.12
CA TRP A 20 -10.39 2.75 -1.11
C TRP A 20 -10.84 4.18 -1.42
N THR A 21 -12.08 4.50 -1.08
CA THR A 21 -12.68 5.82 -1.29
C THR A 21 -12.21 6.88 -0.31
N ASP A 22 -11.64 6.49 0.84
CA ASP A 22 -11.02 7.41 1.79
C ASP A 22 -9.61 7.85 1.36
N MET A 23 -9.04 7.17 0.37
CA MET A 23 -7.72 7.48 -0.20
C MET A 23 -7.82 8.54 -1.29
N ASN A 24 -6.82 9.42 -1.35
CA ASN A 24 -6.71 10.39 -2.43
C ASN A 24 -6.04 9.79 -3.68
N ASP A 25 -6.16 10.48 -4.82
CA ASP A 25 -5.62 10.00 -6.11
C ASP A 25 -4.13 9.59 -6.07
N VAL A 26 -3.33 10.24 -5.21
CA VAL A 26 -1.89 9.92 -5.08
C VAL A 26 -1.70 8.61 -4.32
N GLU A 27 -2.45 8.41 -3.25
CA GLU A 27 -2.42 7.19 -2.44
C GLU A 27 -2.92 6.00 -3.26
N GLN A 28 -4.06 6.16 -3.92
CA GLN A 28 -4.59 5.16 -4.85
C GLN A 28 -3.59 4.82 -5.95
N GLY A 29 -2.91 5.82 -6.54
CA GLY A 29 -1.90 5.59 -7.57
C GLY A 29 -0.69 4.77 -7.09
N LEU A 30 -0.31 4.90 -5.82
CA LEU A 30 0.77 4.12 -5.21
C LEU A 30 0.33 2.68 -4.95
N TRP A 31 -0.88 2.48 -4.43
CA TRP A 31 -1.48 1.16 -4.28
C TRP A 31 -1.67 0.46 -5.63
N VAL A 32 -2.09 1.18 -6.66
CA VAL A 32 -2.15 0.66 -8.05
C VAL A 32 -0.77 0.26 -8.57
N THR A 33 0.30 0.93 -8.16
CA THR A 33 1.67 0.53 -8.52
C THR A 33 2.06 -0.81 -7.87
N LEU A 34 1.54 -1.09 -6.68
CA LEU A 34 1.64 -2.39 -6.01
C LEU A 34 0.71 -3.44 -6.65
N GLY A 35 -0.27 -3.02 -7.45
CA GLY A 35 -1.25 -3.88 -8.10
C GLY A 35 -2.61 -3.91 -7.39
N TRP A 36 -2.74 -3.19 -6.29
CA TRP A 36 -4.01 -3.01 -5.59
C TRP A 36 -4.94 -2.13 -6.41
N ASN A 37 -6.21 -2.44 -6.33
CA ASN A 37 -7.31 -1.68 -6.90
C ASN A 37 -8.48 -1.70 -5.91
N GLU A 38 -9.50 -0.88 -6.17
CA GLU A 38 -10.70 -0.79 -5.34
C GLU A 38 -11.32 -2.16 -5.04
N ALA A 39 -11.44 -3.04 -6.03
CA ALA A 39 -12.04 -4.35 -5.83
C ALA A 39 -11.17 -5.25 -4.95
N SER A 40 -9.84 -5.28 -5.13
CA SER A 40 -8.96 -6.06 -4.26
C SER A 40 -8.88 -5.49 -2.84
N TRP A 41 -9.05 -4.17 -2.68
CA TRP A 41 -8.96 -3.49 -1.40
C TRP A 41 -10.20 -3.72 -0.55
N GLU A 42 -11.38 -3.65 -1.16
CA GLU A 42 -12.67 -3.87 -0.52
C GLU A 42 -13.03 -5.38 -0.42
N GLU A 43 -12.06 -6.28 -0.62
CA GLU A 43 -12.22 -7.74 -0.62
C GLU A 43 -13.23 -8.28 -1.67
N ASP A 44 -13.57 -7.47 -2.68
CA ASP A 44 -14.40 -7.87 -3.83
C ASP A 44 -13.63 -8.76 -4.84
N SER A 45 -12.29 -8.69 -4.84
CA SER A 45 -11.41 -9.55 -5.65
C SER A 45 -10.20 -10.07 -4.87
N ASP A 46 -9.49 -11.03 -5.45
CA ASP A 46 -8.22 -11.50 -4.91
C ASP A 46 -7.20 -10.35 -4.76
N ALA A 47 -6.42 -10.41 -3.68
CA ALA A 47 -5.32 -9.50 -3.43
C ALA A 47 -4.25 -9.61 -4.53
N PRO A 48 -3.52 -8.52 -4.83
CA PRO A 48 -2.44 -8.58 -5.81
C PRO A 48 -1.29 -9.45 -5.32
N ASN A 49 -0.51 -9.97 -6.27
CA ASN A 49 0.70 -10.74 -5.96
C ASN A 49 1.70 -9.98 -5.08
N SER A 50 1.66 -8.64 -5.04
CA SER A 50 2.51 -7.87 -4.12
C SER A 50 2.25 -8.23 -2.67
N ASN A 51 1.00 -8.55 -2.29
CA ASN A 51 0.62 -8.87 -0.92
C ASN A 51 1.28 -10.17 -0.41
N GLU A 52 1.63 -11.09 -1.31
CA GLU A 52 2.29 -12.35 -0.96
C GLU A 52 3.83 -12.29 -1.09
N LYS A 53 4.37 -11.17 -1.59
CA LYS A 53 5.80 -10.99 -1.80
C LYS A 53 6.45 -10.36 -0.58
N TYR A 54 7.64 -10.87 -0.23
CA TYR A 54 8.52 -10.14 0.67
C TYR A 54 9.04 -8.85 0.02
N TRP A 55 9.45 -7.87 0.82
CA TRP A 55 9.99 -6.59 0.36
C TRP A 55 11.15 -6.75 -0.63
N LYS A 56 11.99 -7.77 -0.41
CA LYS A 56 13.11 -8.11 -1.31
C LYS A 56 12.67 -8.61 -2.69
N GLU A 57 11.46 -9.15 -2.79
CA GLU A 57 10.86 -9.72 -4.01
C GLU A 57 10.04 -8.68 -4.79
N LEU A 58 9.68 -7.57 -4.13
CA LEU A 58 9.13 -6.40 -4.80
C LEU A 58 10.12 -5.84 -5.82
N THR A 59 9.59 -5.35 -6.92
CA THR A 59 10.29 -4.54 -7.91
C THR A 59 10.68 -3.18 -7.32
N GLN A 60 11.60 -2.47 -7.97
CA GLN A 60 11.99 -1.14 -7.51
C GLN A 60 10.80 -0.18 -7.43
N ALA A 61 9.88 -0.25 -8.40
CA ALA A 61 8.69 0.60 -8.42
C ALA A 61 7.73 0.28 -7.27
N GLU A 62 7.49 -1.01 -6.99
CA GLU A 62 6.68 -1.45 -5.84
C GLU A 62 7.29 -0.96 -4.52
N ARG A 63 8.61 -1.14 -4.31
CA ARG A 63 9.29 -0.63 -3.10
C ARG A 63 9.24 0.89 -2.98
N ASP A 64 9.44 1.62 -4.07
CA ASP A 64 9.37 3.08 -4.05
C ASP A 64 7.95 3.56 -3.72
N ALA A 65 6.93 2.83 -4.17
CA ALA A 65 5.54 3.11 -3.83
C ALA A 65 5.24 2.81 -2.37
N ALA A 66 5.61 1.63 -1.88
CA ALA A 66 5.47 1.24 -0.47
C ALA A 66 6.19 2.22 0.46
N THR A 67 7.41 2.65 0.09
CA THR A 67 8.19 3.65 0.84
C THR A 67 7.46 4.99 0.94
N LYS A 68 6.81 5.43 -0.14
CA LYS A 68 5.98 6.65 -0.12
C LYS A 68 4.73 6.49 0.74
N LEU A 69 4.15 5.29 0.76
CA LEU A 69 3.04 4.90 1.63
C LEU A 69 3.47 4.67 3.09
N GLY A 70 4.72 4.99 3.47
CA GLY A 70 5.22 4.87 4.84
C GLY A 70 5.75 3.47 5.20
N TYR A 71 5.59 2.48 4.34
CA TYR A 71 6.17 1.15 4.54
C TYR A 71 7.69 1.17 4.41
N ASN A 72 8.31 0.33 5.20
CA ASN A 72 9.71 -0.02 5.04
C ASN A 72 9.81 -1.55 5.05
N GLN A 73 11.00 -2.07 4.77
CA GLN A 73 11.22 -3.51 4.75
C GLN A 73 10.78 -4.19 6.06
N THR A 74 11.04 -3.58 7.21
CA THR A 74 10.67 -4.15 8.51
C THR A 74 9.15 -4.26 8.62
N TYR A 75 8.41 -3.17 8.41
CA TYR A 75 6.95 -3.21 8.49
C TYR A 75 6.31 -4.10 7.43
N TRP A 76 6.84 -4.10 6.20
CA TRP A 76 6.30 -4.93 5.12
C TRP A 76 6.54 -6.42 5.34
N ASP A 77 7.72 -6.81 5.85
CA ASP A 77 8.05 -8.22 6.09
C ASP A 77 7.53 -8.72 7.47
N GLU A 78 7.06 -7.83 8.36
CA GLU A 78 6.49 -8.16 9.67
C GLU A 78 4.95 -8.33 9.65
N ASP A 79 4.28 -7.85 8.60
CA ASP A 79 2.84 -8.03 8.32
C ASP A 79 2.58 -9.41 7.66
#